data_AF-A0AAE1UFY1-F1
#
_entry.id   AF-A0AAE1UFY1-F1
#
_cell.length_a   1.000
_cell.length_b   1.000
_cell.length_c   1.000
_cell.angle_alpha   90.00
_cell.angle_beta   90.00
_cell.angle_gamma   90.00
#
_symmetry.space_group_name_H-M   'P 1'
#
loop_
_entity.id
_entity.type
_entity.pdbx_description
1 polymer ?
#
loop_
_entity_poly.entity_id
_entity_poly.type
_entity_poly.pdbx_seq_one_letter_code
_entity_poly.pdbx_strand_id
1 'polypeptide(L)'
;MCKKSIPALRTLPPGTFIYSFATGFNESYSFSSFVSSCLFFNKETLSWSSEGCRVVGANTTITTCACNHLTSFGSGFFVAPNAIDFSYVFANAGFLDNLTIYLTLIISLALYFIGLVYARIKDRRDVEKVGVIPLADNEPSDQYLYVLTSPMLAPSPRFSF
;
A
#
# COMPACT_ATOMS: atom_id res chain seq x y z
N MET A 1 -21.28 -7.00 25.44
CA MET A 1 -22.33 -6.65 26.43
C MET A 1 -22.17 -5.19 26.80
N CYS A 2 -23.05 -4.32 26.31
CA CYS A 2 -23.12 -2.93 26.76
C CYS A 2 -24.46 -2.77 27.47
N LYS A 3 -24.44 -2.46 28.77
CA LYS A 3 -25.66 -2.22 29.57
C LYS A 3 -25.59 -0.77 30.03
N LYS A 4 -26.33 0.12 29.39
CA LYS A 4 -26.44 1.53 29.76
C LYS A 4 -27.71 1.70 30.59
N SER A 5 -27.56 1.86 31.91
CA SER A 5 -28.66 2.28 32.79
C SER A 5 -28.72 3.81 32.80
N ILE A 6 -29.76 4.35 32.16
CA ILE A 6 -30.10 5.78 32.22
C ILE A 6 -30.95 5.97 33.49
N PRO A 7 -30.58 6.84 34.45
CA PRO A 7 -31.46 7.12 35.56
C PRO A 7 -32.59 8.04 35.09
N ALA A 8 -33.82 7.67 35.45
CA ALA A 8 -35.02 8.47 35.18
C ALA A 8 -34.97 9.78 35.96
N LEU A 9 -35.18 10.90 35.26
CA LEU A 9 -35.34 12.23 35.86
C LEU A 9 -36.70 12.28 36.56
N ARG A 10 -36.72 12.17 37.90
CA ARG A 10 -37.93 12.36 38.70
C ARG A 10 -38.12 13.85 39.01
N THR A 11 -39.33 14.36 38.78
CA THR A 11 -39.76 15.72 39.15
C THR A 11 -39.86 15.87 40.67
N LEU A 12 -39.18 16.86 41.26
CA LEU A 12 -39.16 17.14 42.70
C LEU A 12 -40.25 18.16 43.11
N PRO A 13 -40.85 18.04 44.32
CA PRO A 13 -41.90 18.92 44.83
C PRO A 13 -41.39 20.32 45.27
N PRO A 14 -42.28 21.32 45.46
CA PRO A 14 -41.91 22.71 45.70
C PRO A 14 -41.32 22.88 47.11
N GLY A 15 -40.14 23.50 47.21
CA GLY A 15 -39.40 23.73 48.46
C GLY A 15 -37.96 23.17 48.50
N THR A 16 -37.43 22.69 47.38
CA THR A 16 -36.10 22.06 47.34
C THR A 16 -35.00 23.10 47.11
N PHE A 17 -34.07 23.25 48.06
CA PHE A 17 -32.85 24.04 47.88
C PHE A 17 -31.97 23.42 46.78
N ILE A 18 -31.59 24.21 45.78
CA ILE A 18 -30.63 23.80 44.74
C ILE A 18 -29.24 23.81 45.38
N TYR A 19 -28.76 22.65 45.82
CA TYR A 19 -27.32 22.44 45.95
C TYR A 19 -26.79 22.10 44.56
N SER A 20 -25.95 22.97 44.01
CA SER A 20 -25.21 22.70 42.77
C SER A 20 -24.29 21.51 43.02
N PHE A 21 -24.71 20.31 42.61
CA PHE A 21 -23.80 19.18 42.53
C PHE A 21 -22.91 19.42 41.31
N ALA A 22 -21.71 19.93 41.56
CA ALA A 22 -20.68 19.99 40.54
C ALA A 22 -20.40 18.55 40.10
N THR A 23 -20.95 18.12 38.96
CA THR A 23 -20.50 16.89 38.31
C THR A 23 -19.15 17.19 37.68
N GLY A 24 -18.11 17.22 38.52
CA GLY A 24 -16.74 17.16 38.08
C GLY A 24 -16.48 15.78 37.49
N PHE A 25 -16.97 15.53 36.27
CA PHE A 25 -16.45 14.43 35.47
C PHE A 25 -15.11 14.89 34.89
N ASN A 26 -14.10 14.92 35.75
CA ASN A 26 -12.71 15.08 35.35
C ASN A 26 -12.01 13.73 35.54
N GLU A 27 -12.54 12.72 34.84
CA GLU A 27 -11.93 11.39 34.77
C GLU A 27 -11.42 11.15 33.36
N SER A 28 -10.10 11.05 33.23
CA SER A 28 -9.46 10.58 32.01
C SER A 28 -9.69 9.08 31.87
N TYR A 29 -10.67 8.68 31.07
CA TYR A 29 -10.82 7.28 30.67
C TYR A 29 -9.95 7.02 29.43
N SER A 30 -9.20 5.92 29.47
CA SER A 30 -8.49 5.40 28.30
C SER A 30 -9.19 4.13 27.84
N PHE A 31 -9.69 4.14 26.60
CA PHE A 31 -10.37 3.00 25.99
C PHE A 31 -9.51 2.48 24.83
N SER A 32 -9.22 1.18 24.84
CA SER A 32 -8.51 0.51 23.76
C SER A 32 -9.19 -0.81 23.44
N SER A 33 -9.56 -1.00 22.17
CA SER A 33 -10.15 -2.24 21.64
C SER A 33 -9.31 -2.73 20.47
N PHE A 34 -8.98 -4.01 20.46
CA PHE A 34 -8.29 -4.66 19.35
C PHE A 34 -9.00 -5.96 18.97
N VAL A 35 -8.98 -6.28 17.68
CA VAL A 35 -9.53 -7.54 17.14
C VAL A 35 -8.35 -8.34 16.64
N SER A 36 -8.26 -9.61 17.06
CA SER A 36 -7.22 -10.53 16.62
C SER A 36 -7.88 -11.82 16.14
N SER A 37 -7.32 -12.40 15.09
CA SER A 37 -7.75 -13.68 14.55
C SER A 37 -6.55 -14.46 14.04
N CYS A 38 -6.61 -15.79 14.13
CA CYS A 38 -5.59 -16.70 13.59
C CYS A 38 -6.12 -17.36 12.34
N LEU A 39 -5.48 -17.09 11.21
CA LEU A 39 -5.90 -17.56 9.90
C LEU A 39 -4.78 -18.35 9.24
N PHE A 40 -5.17 -19.23 8.33
CA PHE A 40 -4.28 -19.90 7.41
C PHE A 40 -4.79 -19.78 5.99
N PHE A 41 -3.88 -19.81 5.02
CA PHE A 41 -4.25 -19.78 3.62
C PHE A 41 -4.61 -21.18 3.12
N ASN A 42 -5.89 -21.38 2.82
CA ASN A 42 -6.38 -22.61 2.19
C ASN A 42 -6.12 -22.52 0.67
N LYS A 43 -5.32 -23.45 0.15
CA LYS A 43 -4.94 -23.49 -1.27
C LYS A 43 -6.04 -24.05 -2.18
N GLU A 44 -7.00 -24.80 -1.65
CA GLU A 44 -8.11 -25.36 -2.43
C GLU A 44 -9.17 -24.30 -2.72
N THR A 45 -9.55 -23.53 -1.70
CA THR A 45 -10.51 -22.43 -1.83
C THR A 45 -9.87 -21.10 -2.20
N LEU A 46 -8.53 -21.05 -2.26
CA LEU A 46 -7.72 -19.85 -2.46
C LEU A 46 -8.10 -18.70 -1.52
N SER A 47 -8.41 -19.03 -0.27
CA SER A 47 -8.95 -18.09 0.71
C SER A 47 -8.35 -18.28 2.10
N TRP A 48 -8.39 -17.22 2.91
CA TRP A 48 -7.98 -17.29 4.31
C TRP A 48 -9.09 -17.94 5.14
N SER A 49 -8.76 -19.01 5.86
CA SER A 49 -9.67 -19.75 6.75
C SER A 49 -9.14 -19.77 8.18
N SER A 50 -10.03 -19.92 9.16
CA SER A 50 -9.68 -20.06 10.58
C SER A 50 -9.77 -21.52 11.07
N GLU A 51 -10.15 -22.45 10.20
CA GLU A 51 -10.32 -23.86 10.57
C GLU A 51 -9.04 -24.48 11.13
N GLY A 52 -9.15 -25.17 12.26
CA GLY A 52 -8.00 -25.79 12.92
C GLY A 52 -7.02 -24.82 13.60
N CYS A 53 -7.27 -23.50 13.53
CA CYS A 53 -6.48 -22.46 14.18
C CYS A 53 -7.30 -21.75 15.27
N ARG A 54 -6.66 -21.42 16.41
CA ARG A 54 -7.27 -20.62 17.48
C ARG A 54 -6.29 -19.63 18.07
N VAL A 55 -6.83 -18.50 18.55
CA VAL A 55 -6.05 -17.50 19.30
C VAL A 55 -5.85 -18.02 20.72
N VAL A 56 -4.59 -18.08 21.16
CA VAL A 56 -4.22 -18.48 22.54
C VAL A 56 -3.96 -17.26 23.41
N GLY A 57 -3.47 -16.17 22.82
CA GLY A 57 -3.27 -14.90 23.51
C GLY A 57 -3.21 -13.76 22.51
N ALA A 58 -3.69 -12.59 22.89
CA ALA A 58 -3.66 -11.42 22.04
C ALA A 58 -3.44 -10.15 22.88
N ASN A 59 -2.58 -9.29 22.37
CA ASN A 59 -2.29 -7.96 22.87
C ASN A 59 -2.39 -6.97 21.70
N THR A 60 -2.28 -5.67 21.96
CA THR A 60 -2.30 -4.61 20.94
C THR A 60 -1.21 -4.76 19.88
N THR A 61 -0.10 -5.42 20.21
CA THR A 61 1.07 -5.59 19.33
C THR A 61 1.33 -7.03 18.90
N ILE A 62 0.87 -8.03 19.66
CA ILE A 62 1.24 -9.44 19.47
C ILE A 62 0.00 -10.31 19.54
N THR A 63 -0.17 -11.19 18.57
CA THR A 63 -1.17 -12.26 18.59
C THR A 63 -0.47 -13.62 18.56
N THR A 64 -0.81 -14.49 19.51
CA THR A 64 -0.28 -15.85 19.64
C THR A 64 -1.33 -16.86 19.18
N CYS A 65 -0.97 -17.69 18.21
CA CYS A 65 -1.86 -18.63 17.55
C CYS A 65 -1.45 -20.08 17.80
N ALA A 66 -2.42 -20.97 17.95
CA ALA A 66 -2.23 -22.42 17.94
C ALA A 66 -3.05 -23.04 16.81
N CYS A 67 -2.37 -23.72 15.89
CA CYS A 67 -2.96 -24.43 14.76
C CYS A 67 -2.56 -25.91 14.78
N ASN A 68 -3.41 -26.78 14.23
CA ASN A 68 -3.19 -28.24 14.17
C ASN A 68 -2.69 -28.74 12.80
N HIS A 69 -2.32 -27.85 11.90
CA HIS A 69 -1.79 -28.14 10.56
C HIS A 69 -0.54 -27.29 10.28
N LEU A 70 0.19 -27.58 9.19
CA LEU A 70 1.32 -26.78 8.72
C LEU A 70 0.96 -26.13 7.39
N THR A 71 0.68 -24.84 7.41
CA THR A 71 0.25 -24.06 6.25
C THR A 71 0.85 -22.65 6.32
N SER A 72 0.52 -21.78 5.36
CA SER A 72 0.90 -20.36 5.47
C SER A 72 -0.04 -19.68 6.45
N PHE A 73 0.48 -19.24 7.59
CA PHE A 73 -0.31 -18.58 8.65
C PHE A 73 -0.26 -17.07 8.53
N GLY A 74 -1.32 -16.42 9.03
CA GLY A 74 -1.39 -14.98 9.20
C GLY A 74 -2.29 -14.63 10.37
N SER A 75 -2.01 -13.52 11.05
CA SER A 75 -2.95 -12.95 12.03
C SER A 75 -3.81 -11.88 11.34
N GLY A 76 -5.12 -12.02 11.40
CA GLY A 76 -6.02 -11.00 10.87
C GLY A 76 -6.15 -9.83 11.84
N PHE A 77 -5.47 -8.73 11.52
CA PHE A 77 -5.69 -7.39 12.09
C PHE A 77 -6.42 -6.48 11.08
N PHE A 78 -7.16 -7.09 10.17
CA PHE A 78 -7.77 -6.42 9.03
C PHE A 78 -9.16 -5.93 9.40
N VAL A 79 -9.31 -4.61 9.52
CA VAL A 79 -10.59 -3.99 9.17
C VAL A 79 -10.73 -4.25 7.68
N ALA A 80 -11.65 -5.14 7.30
CA ALA A 80 -11.87 -5.44 5.89
C ALA A 80 -12.17 -4.12 5.16
N PRO A 81 -11.34 -3.69 4.18
CA PRO A 81 -11.75 -2.60 3.33
C PRO A 81 -13.08 -3.01 2.69
N ASN A 82 -14.05 -2.08 2.63
CA ASN A 82 -15.33 -2.36 2.00
C ASN A 82 -15.08 -2.98 0.62
N ALA A 83 -15.61 -4.19 0.40
CA ALA A 83 -15.42 -4.89 -0.86
C ALA A 83 -16.00 -4.02 -2.00
N ILE A 84 -15.16 -3.71 -2.97
CA ILE A 84 -15.59 -2.93 -4.13
C ILE A 84 -16.42 -3.87 -5.01
N ASP A 85 -17.73 -3.63 -5.08
CA ASP A 85 -18.60 -4.35 -6.01
C ASP A 85 -18.41 -3.80 -7.42
N PHE A 86 -17.55 -4.47 -8.19
CA PHE A 86 -17.30 -4.10 -9.58
C PHE A 86 -18.56 -4.23 -10.46
N SER A 87 -19.51 -5.09 -10.10
CA SER A 87 -20.78 -5.22 -10.84
C SER A 87 -21.60 -3.95 -10.72
N TYR A 88 -21.66 -3.37 -9.52
CA TYR A 88 -22.29 -2.07 -9.29
C TYR A 88 -21.55 -0.94 -10.01
N VAL A 89 -20.22 -0.96 -10.00
CA VAL A 89 -19.40 0.04 -10.72
C VAL A 89 -19.69 -0.01 -12.22
N PHE A 90 -19.71 -1.19 -12.84
CA PHE A 90 -19.97 -1.33 -14.27
C PHE A 90 -21.44 -1.06 -14.64
N ALA A 91 -22.39 -1.44 -13.79
CA ALA A 91 -23.82 -1.16 -13.99
C ALA A 91 -24.12 0.36 -13.95
N ASN A 92 -23.33 1.13 -13.20
CA ASN A 92 -23.46 2.58 -13.08
C ASN A 92 -22.33 3.35 -13.79
N ALA A 93 -21.59 2.70 -14.70
CA ALA A 93 -20.49 3.30 -15.45
C ALA A 93 -20.97 4.20 -16.62
N GLY A 94 -22.11 4.87 -16.46
CA GLY A 94 -22.63 5.81 -17.46
C GLY A 94 -21.57 6.86 -17.81
N PHE A 95 -21.27 7.02 -19.10
CA PHE A 95 -20.25 7.96 -19.58
C PHE A 95 -20.51 9.40 -19.14
N LEU A 96 -21.78 9.80 -19.03
CA LEU A 96 -22.18 11.14 -18.60
C LEU A 96 -22.15 11.32 -17.07
N ASP A 97 -22.45 10.27 -16.31
CA ASP A 97 -22.49 10.34 -14.84
C ASP A 97 -21.09 10.41 -14.23
N ASN A 98 -20.09 9.86 -14.92
CA ASN A 98 -18.72 9.73 -14.43
C ASN A 98 -17.68 10.33 -15.39
N LEU A 99 -18.00 11.46 -16.02
CA LEU A 99 -17.12 12.16 -16.96
C LEU A 99 -15.69 12.35 -16.40
N THR A 100 -15.55 12.65 -15.11
CA THR A 100 -14.26 12.82 -14.44
C THR A 100 -13.35 11.60 -14.58
N ILE A 101 -13.89 10.39 -14.44
CA ILE A 101 -13.10 9.15 -14.55
C ILE A 101 -12.58 8.98 -15.97
N TYR A 102 -13.42 9.23 -16.97
CA TYR A 102 -13.03 9.11 -18.38
C TYR A 102 -12.02 10.18 -18.77
N LEU A 103 -12.16 11.42 -18.28
CA LEU A 103 -11.19 12.49 -18.52
C LEU A 103 -9.83 12.15 -17.91
N THR A 104 -9.76 11.67 -16.67
CA THR A 104 -8.48 11.32 -16.04
C THR A 104 -7.83 10.13 -16.75
N LEU A 105 -8.60 9.14 -17.20
CA LEU A 105 -8.11 8.02 -18.01
C LEU A 105 -7.55 8.49 -19.35
N ILE A 106 -8.27 9.35 -20.09
CA ILE A 106 -7.81 9.85 -21.39
C ILE A 106 -6.55 10.71 -21.23
N ILE A 107 -6.52 11.61 -20.24
CA ILE A 107 -5.36 12.49 -19.99
C ILE A 107 -4.15 11.67 -19.57
N SER A 108 -4.31 10.71 -18.63
CA SER A 108 -3.20 9.86 -18.20
C SER A 108 -2.65 9.00 -19.33
N LEU A 109 -3.51 8.43 -20.17
CA LEU A 109 -3.12 7.67 -21.36
C LEU A 109 -2.39 8.57 -22.38
N ALA A 110 -2.88 9.79 -22.61
CA ALA A 110 -2.22 10.75 -23.51
C ALA A 110 -0.82 11.15 -22.99
N LEU A 111 -0.69 11.46 -21.70
CA LEU A 111 0.60 11.77 -21.07
C LEU A 111 1.57 10.59 -21.17
N TYR A 112 1.08 9.36 -20.98
CA TYR A 112 1.89 8.15 -21.15
C TYR A 112 2.43 8.04 -22.58
N PHE A 113 1.59 8.19 -23.61
CA PHE A 113 2.03 8.11 -25.00
C PHE A 113 3.01 9.23 -25.37
N ILE A 114 2.77 10.46 -24.89
CA ILE A 114 3.71 11.58 -25.07
C ILE A 114 5.07 11.23 -24.45
N GLY A 115 5.08 10.73 -23.21
CA GLY A 115 6.30 10.30 -22.52
C GLY A 115 7.02 9.17 -23.25
N LEU A 116 6.28 8.19 -23.78
CA LEU A 116 6.82 7.08 -24.56
C LEU A 116 7.48 7.58 -25.84
N VAL A 117 6.81 8.45 -26.61
CA VAL A 117 7.37 9.04 -27.83
C VAL A 117 8.63 9.85 -27.51
N TYR A 118 8.60 10.66 -26.44
CA TYR A 118 9.77 11.43 -26.00
C TYR A 118 10.95 10.53 -25.64
N ALA A 119 10.72 9.48 -24.85
CA ALA A 119 11.75 8.52 -24.46
C ALA A 119 12.35 7.84 -25.70
N ARG A 120 11.52 7.38 -26.65
CA ARG A 120 11.99 6.78 -27.91
C ARG A 120 12.86 7.73 -28.73
N ILE A 121 12.50 9.01 -28.79
CA ILE A 121 13.32 10.02 -29.47
C ILE A 121 14.66 10.20 -28.77
N LYS A 122 14.68 10.21 -27.43
CA LYS A 122 15.90 10.34 -26.64
C LYS A 122 16.80 9.11 -26.78
N ASP A 123 16.25 7.91 -26.68
CA ASP A 123 16.99 6.66 -26.88
C ASP A 123 17.65 6.62 -28.26
N ARG A 124 16.93 7.00 -29.31
CA ARG A 124 17.50 7.05 -30.67
C ARG A 124 18.66 8.05 -30.78
N ARG A 125 18.56 9.21 -30.12
CA ARG A 125 19.64 10.23 -30.09
C ARG A 125 20.81 9.82 -29.20
N ASP A 126 20.60 8.90 -28.25
CA ASP A 126 21.65 8.38 -27.38
C ASP A 126 22.54 7.38 -28.12
N VAL A 127 21.95 6.56 -29.01
CA VAL A 127 22.71 5.65 -29.89
C VAL A 127 23.75 6.40 -30.73
N GLU A 128 23.46 7.62 -31.18
CA GLU A 128 24.38 8.45 -31.96
C GLU A 128 25.59 8.95 -31.14
N LYS A 129 25.56 8.85 -29.81
CA LYS A 129 26.62 9.32 -28.90
C LYS A 129 27.52 8.20 -28.40
N VAL A 130 27.29 6.95 -28.82
CA VAL A 130 28.10 5.82 -28.40
C VAL A 130 29.51 5.95 -28.99
N GLY A 131 30.48 6.19 -28.11
CA GLY A 131 31.90 6.17 -28.44
C GLY A 131 32.53 4.81 -28.16
N VAL A 132 33.51 4.42 -29.00
CA VAL A 132 34.36 3.24 -28.79
C VAL A 132 35.74 3.72 -28.37
N ILE A 133 36.22 3.27 -27.21
CA ILE A 133 37.56 3.61 -26.72
C ILE A 133 38.36 2.32 -26.53
N PRO A 134 39.55 2.21 -27.14
CA PRO A 134 40.46 1.10 -26.85
C PRO A 134 41.02 1.23 -25.43
N LEU A 135 41.25 0.10 -24.75
CA LEU A 135 41.95 0.12 -23.47
C LEU A 135 43.39 0.55 -23.67
N ALA A 136 43.90 1.35 -22.73
CA ALA A 136 45.28 1.83 -22.75
C ALA A 136 46.32 0.70 -22.60
N ASP A 137 45.89 -0.46 -22.09
CA ASP A 137 46.73 -1.63 -21.80
C ASP A 137 46.81 -2.63 -22.98
N ASN A 138 46.20 -2.31 -24.13
CA ASN A 138 46.24 -3.16 -25.32
C ASN A 138 47.62 -3.07 -26.00
N GLU A 139 48.35 -4.19 -26.08
CA GLU A 139 49.65 -4.27 -26.77
C GLU A 139 49.53 -4.99 -28.13
N PRO A 140 50.33 -4.64 -29.17
CA PRO A 140 50.19 -5.24 -30.51
C PRO A 140 50.44 -6.76 -30.57
N SER A 141 51.08 -7.32 -29.55
CA SER A 141 51.34 -8.75 -29.40
C SER A 141 50.18 -9.52 -28.76
N ASP A 142 49.15 -8.83 -28.26
CA ASP A 142 48.03 -9.47 -27.60
C ASP A 142 47.14 -10.23 -28.59
N GLN A 143 46.70 -11.41 -28.18
CA GLN A 143 45.81 -12.25 -28.98
C GLN A 143 44.42 -11.61 -29.15
N TYR A 144 44.00 -10.74 -28.22
CA TYR A 144 42.71 -10.07 -28.23
C TYR A 144 42.85 -8.63 -27.75
N LEU A 145 42.26 -7.68 -28.47
CA LEU A 145 42.20 -6.27 -28.12
C LEU A 145 40.84 -5.95 -27.49
N TYR A 146 40.85 -5.28 -26.34
CA TYR A 146 39.62 -4.93 -25.63
C TYR A 146 39.18 -3.49 -25.98
N VAL A 147 37.88 -3.32 -26.17
CA VAL A 147 37.24 -2.03 -26.40
C VAL A 147 36.08 -1.82 -25.44
N LEU A 148 35.95 -0.60 -24.92
CA LEU A 148 34.82 -0.19 -24.09
C LEU A 148 33.86 0.66 -24.92
N THR A 149 32.58 0.30 -24.91
CA THR A 149 31.50 1.09 -25.50
C THR A 149 30.73 1.76 -24.37
N SER A 150 30.73 3.08 -24.35
CA SER A 150 29.97 3.86 -23.35
C SER A 150 29.09 4.91 -24.04
N PRO A 151 27.82 5.06 -23.64
CA PRO A 151 26.93 6.10 -24.17
C PRO A 151 27.40 7.53 -23.87
N MET A 152 28.29 7.70 -22.88
CA MET A 152 28.64 9.01 -22.31
C MET A 152 30.02 9.54 -22.75
N LEU A 153 30.81 8.74 -23.46
CA LEU A 153 32.18 9.11 -23.81
C LEU A 153 32.23 9.62 -25.25
N ALA A 154 32.00 10.93 -25.41
CA ALA A 154 32.46 11.64 -26.60
C ALA A 154 33.97 11.42 -26.78
N PRO A 155 34.51 11.41 -28.01
CA PRO A 155 35.94 11.20 -28.23
C PRO A 155 36.71 12.33 -27.55
N SER A 156 37.34 12.05 -26.41
CA SER A 156 38.28 12.98 -25.79
C SER A 156 39.49 13.11 -26.72
N PRO A 157 40.07 14.31 -26.87
CA PRO A 157 41.26 14.50 -27.68
C PRO A 157 42.40 13.70 -27.05
N ARG A 158 42.84 12.69 -27.81
CA ARG A 158 44.13 11.98 -27.75
C ARG A 158 45.07 12.53 -26.67
N PHE A 159 45.07 11.91 -25.49
CA PHE A 159 46.17 12.07 -24.52
C PHE A 159 47.37 11.32 -25.10
N SER A 160 48.21 12.04 -25.84
CA SER A 160 49.56 11.59 -26.15
C SER A 160 50.42 11.81 -24.90
N PHE A 161 50.96 10.72 -24.35
CA PHE A 161 52.15 10.75 -23.52
C PHE A 161 53.37 10.43 -24.38
#